data_AF-A0A6L5EHE6-F1
#
_entry.id   AF-A0A6L5EHE6-F1
#
_cell.length_a   1.000
_cell.length_b   1.000
_cell.length_c   1.000
_cell.angle_alpha   90.00
_cell.angle_beta   90.00
_cell.angle_gamma   90.00
#
_symmetry.space_group_name_H-M   'P 1'
#
loop_
_entity.id
_entity.type
_entity.pdbx_description
1 polymer ?
#
loop_
_entity_poly.entity_id
_entity_poly.type
_entity_poly.pdbx_seq_one_letter_code
_entity_poly.pdbx_strand_id
1 'polypeptide(L)'
;YQPDFVLCIGQAGGRTSLTPERVAINQDDARISDNEDNQPIDRPIRPDGASAYFSSLPIKAMVQAIKKEGLPASVSNTAGTFVCSHLMYQALYLVEKKSPYVKAG
;
A
#
# COMPACT_ATOMS: atom_id res chain seq x y z
N TYR A 1 4.65 -5.31 -19.59
CA TYR A 1 3.83 -6.42 -19.04
C TYR A 1 2.42 -5.88 -18.77
N GLN A 2 1.37 -6.69 -18.89
CA GLN A 2 -0.02 -6.31 -18.60
C GLN A 2 -0.54 -7.23 -17.50
N PRO A 3 -0.32 -6.90 -16.21
CA PRO A 3 -0.72 -7.77 -15.12
C PRO A 3 -2.22 -7.60 -14.80
N ASP A 4 -2.89 -8.68 -14.40
CA ASP A 4 -4.24 -8.59 -13.82
C ASP A 4 -4.21 -8.10 -12.35
N PHE A 5 -3.09 -8.37 -11.66
CA PHE A 5 -2.90 -8.04 -10.24
C PHE A 5 -1.50 -7.47 -9.97
N VAL A 6 -1.43 -6.48 -9.09
CA VAL A 6 -0.20 -5.92 -8.53
C VAL A 6 -0.25 -6.05 -7.01
N LEU A 7 0.80 -6.63 -6.43
CA LEU A 7 0.96 -6.75 -4.97
C LEU A 7 2.22 -6.00 -4.57
N CYS A 8 2.07 -4.95 -3.79
CA CYS A 8 3.17 -4.18 -3.21
C CYS A 8 3.48 -4.74 -1.82
N ILE A 9 4.65 -5.38 -1.66
CA ILE A 9 5.04 -6.02 -0.40
C ILE A 9 6.09 -5.17 0.32
N GLY A 10 5.85 -4.87 1.59
CA GLY A 10 6.73 -4.09 2.45
C GLY A 10 6.87 -4.70 3.85
N GLN A 11 7.90 -4.27 4.58
CA GLN A 11 8.15 -4.70 5.95
C GLN A 11 7.61 -3.66 6.95
N ALA A 12 6.85 -4.12 7.94
CA ALA A 12 6.40 -3.31 9.07
C ALA A 12 7.03 -3.85 10.37
N GLY A 13 8.19 -3.29 10.75
CA GLY A 13 8.90 -3.66 11.97
C GLY A 13 8.01 -3.58 13.21
N GLY A 14 8.05 -4.62 14.06
CA GLY A 14 7.24 -4.72 15.27
C GLY A 14 5.85 -5.35 15.09
N ARG A 15 5.35 -5.49 13.86
CA ARG A 15 4.11 -6.27 13.62
C ARG A 15 4.41 -7.77 13.70
N THR A 16 3.48 -8.52 14.29
CA THR A 16 3.55 -9.98 14.46
C THR A 16 2.65 -10.74 13.48
N SER A 17 2.02 -10.05 12.53
CA SER A 17 1.03 -10.64 11.61
C SER A 17 1.17 -10.10 10.19
N LEU A 18 0.76 -10.92 9.22
CA LEU A 18 0.59 -10.49 7.83
C LEU A 18 -0.58 -9.52 7.74
N THR A 19 -0.35 -8.35 7.13
CA THR A 19 -1.31 -7.24 7.17
C THR A 19 -1.59 -6.69 5.79
N PRO A 20 -2.55 -7.26 5.03
CA PRO A 20 -3.09 -6.60 3.85
C PRO A 20 -3.62 -5.22 4.20
N GLU A 21 -3.13 -4.19 3.50
CA GLU A 21 -3.46 -2.79 3.76
C GLU A 21 -4.79 -2.42 3.12
N ARG A 22 -5.63 -1.70 3.85
CA ARG A 22 -6.94 -1.24 3.37
C ARG A 22 -6.82 -0.03 2.46
N VAL A 23 -5.90 0.87 2.77
CA VAL A 23 -5.86 2.23 2.20
C VAL A 23 -4.43 2.75 2.14
N ALA A 24 -4.11 3.42 1.03
CA ALA A 24 -2.92 4.26 0.89
C ALA A 24 -3.36 5.72 0.84
N ILE A 25 -2.65 6.60 1.57
CA ILE A 25 -2.94 8.04 1.63
C ILE A 25 -1.94 8.82 0.79
N ASN A 26 -2.35 9.98 0.26
CA ASN A 26 -1.54 10.83 -0.60
C ASN A 26 -0.54 11.69 0.21
N GLN A 27 0.32 11.06 1.01
CA GLN A 27 1.22 11.76 1.91
C GLN A 27 2.56 11.03 2.06
N ASP A 28 3.63 11.73 1.69
CA ASP A 28 5.00 11.42 2.07
C ASP A 28 5.39 12.28 3.29
N ASP A 29 5.65 11.59 4.40
CA ASP A 29 6.11 12.18 5.66
C ASP A 29 7.11 11.22 6.33
N ALA A 30 8.39 11.43 6.02
CA ALA A 30 9.47 10.49 6.27
C ALA A 30 10.25 10.83 7.55
N ARG A 31 10.12 9.96 8.57
CA ARG A 31 10.87 10.10 9.84
C ARG A 31 12.38 9.89 9.70
N ILE A 32 12.80 9.12 8.71
CA ILE A 32 14.20 8.84 8.36
C ILE A 32 14.36 9.02 6.84
N SER A 33 15.58 9.24 6.38
CA SER A 33 15.84 9.28 4.94
C SER A 33 15.63 7.91 4.29
N ASP A 34 15.25 7.92 3.02
CA ASP A 34 15.35 6.74 2.17
C ASP A 34 16.81 6.44 1.78
N ASN A 35 17.02 5.46 0.89
CA ASN A 35 18.36 5.04 0.47
C ASN A 35 19.08 6.05 -0.43
N GLU A 36 18.39 7.08 -0.91
CA GLU A 36 18.95 8.18 -1.72
C GLU A 36 18.93 9.51 -0.94
N ASP A 37 18.89 9.42 0.39
CA ASP A 37 18.89 10.54 1.33
C ASP A 37 17.66 11.47 1.24
N ASN A 38 16.58 11.07 0.55
CA ASN A 38 15.36 11.85 0.51
C ASN A 38 14.58 11.71 1.83
N GLN A 39 14.18 12.85 2.39
CA GLN A 39 13.37 12.90 3.61
C GLN A 39 12.23 13.93 3.45
N PRO A 40 11.20 13.63 2.64
CA PRO A 40 10.06 14.52 2.46
C PRO A 40 9.31 14.71 3.79
N ILE A 41 8.86 15.94 4.01
CA ILE A 41 8.00 16.31 5.15
C ILE A 41 6.75 16.95 4.57
N ASP A 42 5.62 16.36 4.90
CA ASP A 42 4.29 16.76 4.49
C ASP A 42 4.09 17.07 3.01
N ARG A 43 4.51 16.15 2.13
CA ARG A 43 4.38 16.32 0.67
C ARG A 43 3.33 15.37 0.07
N PRO A 44 2.49 15.85 -0.87
CA PRO A 44 1.63 14.94 -1.62
C PRO A 44 2.48 14.07 -2.56
N ILE A 45 2.13 12.78 -2.66
CA ILE A 45 2.75 11.83 -3.59
C ILE A 45 2.38 12.19 -5.03
N ARG A 46 1.09 12.49 -5.28
CA ARG A 46 0.57 12.96 -6.57
C ARG A 46 -0.28 14.22 -6.38
N PRO A 47 0.12 15.38 -6.93
CA PRO A 47 -0.67 16.61 -6.86
C PRO A 47 -2.07 16.50 -7.49
N ASP A 48 -2.23 15.61 -8.46
CA ASP A 48 -3.47 15.38 -9.22
C ASP A 48 -4.24 14.12 -8.77
N GLY A 49 -3.80 13.48 -7.68
CA GLY A 49 -4.43 12.28 -7.13
C GLY A 49 -5.45 12.57 -6.03
N ALA A 50 -6.36 11.62 -5.79
CA ALA A 50 -7.29 11.67 -4.66
C ALA A 50 -6.53 11.66 -3.30
N SER A 51 -7.18 12.11 -2.23
CA SER A 51 -6.56 12.12 -0.89
C SER A 51 -6.13 10.74 -0.40
N ALA A 52 -6.84 9.69 -0.82
CA ALA A 52 -6.51 8.31 -0.51
C ALA A 52 -7.11 7.36 -1.56
N TYR A 53 -6.53 6.17 -1.68
CA TYR A 53 -7.08 5.07 -2.47
C TYR A 53 -7.25 3.84 -1.60
N PHE A 54 -8.40 3.18 -1.70
CA PHE A 54 -8.61 1.86 -1.12
C PHE A 54 -7.94 0.79 -1.98
N SER A 55 -7.40 -0.24 -1.34
CA SER A 55 -6.96 -1.44 -2.05
C SER A 55 -8.13 -2.04 -2.84
N SER A 56 -7.88 -2.41 -4.09
CA SER A 56 -8.85 -3.13 -4.93
C SER A 56 -8.72 -4.66 -4.82
N LEU A 57 -7.79 -5.13 -3.96
CA LEU A 57 -7.62 -6.54 -3.64
C LEU A 57 -8.72 -7.03 -2.67
N PRO A 58 -9.05 -8.34 -2.68
CA PRO A 58 -10.01 -8.91 -1.75
C PRO A 58 -9.40 -9.13 -0.35
N ILE A 59 -8.97 -8.05 0.31
CA ILE A 59 -8.14 -8.08 1.54
C ILE A 59 -8.73 -8.93 2.67
N LYS A 60 -10.07 -8.96 2.83
CA LYS A 60 -10.71 -9.81 3.85
C LYS A 60 -10.59 -11.29 3.50
N ALA A 61 -10.74 -11.66 2.23
CA ALA A 61 -10.56 -13.04 1.78
C ALA A 61 -9.10 -13.47 1.91
N MET A 62 -8.15 -12.58 1.60
CA MET A 62 -6.72 -12.82 1.82
C MET A 62 -6.42 -13.12 3.29
N VAL A 63 -6.94 -12.30 4.23
CA VAL A 63 -6.77 -12.55 5.67
C VAL A 63 -7.34 -13.90 6.09
N GLN A 64 -8.54 -14.27 5.60
CA GLN A 64 -9.12 -15.58 5.94
C GLN A 64 -8.29 -16.74 5.37
N ALA A 65 -7.80 -16.62 4.14
CA ALA A 65 -6.94 -17.62 3.52
C ALA A 65 -5.64 -17.81 4.31
N ILE A 66 -4.98 -16.73 4.71
CA ILE A 66 -3.74 -16.78 5.51
C ILE A 66 -3.99 -17.45 6.86
N LYS A 67 -5.10 -17.10 7.54
CA LYS A 67 -5.48 -17.72 8.82
C LYS A 67 -5.74 -19.22 8.70
N LYS A 68 -6.30 -19.66 7.57
CA LYS A 68 -6.55 -21.09 7.31
C LYS A 68 -5.26 -21.90 7.25
N GLU A 69 -4.16 -21.28 6.83
CA GLU A 69 -2.80 -21.87 6.83
C GLU A 69 -2.11 -21.77 8.20
N GLY A 70 -2.82 -21.36 9.27
CA GLY A 70 -2.28 -21.26 10.63
C GLY A 70 -1.40 -20.04 10.88
N LEU A 71 -1.38 -19.07 9.96
CA LEU A 71 -0.57 -17.85 10.09
C LEU A 71 -1.40 -16.68 10.65
N PRO A 72 -0.82 -15.84 11.52
CA PRO A 72 -1.51 -14.67 12.05
C PRO A 72 -1.68 -13.61 10.94
N ALA A 73 -2.92 -13.15 10.76
CA ALA A 73 -3.24 -12.08 9.81
C ALA A 73 -4.37 -11.16 10.28
N SER A 74 -4.31 -9.91 9.85
CA SER A 74 -5.38 -8.93 10.07
C SER A 74 -5.38 -7.88 8.96
N VAL A 75 -6.47 -7.14 8.79
CA VAL A 75 -6.48 -6.00 7.87
C VAL A 75 -5.87 -4.80 8.59
N SER A 76 -4.92 -4.12 7.95
CA SER A 76 -4.38 -2.85 8.46
C SER A 76 -5.10 -1.66 7.82
N ASN A 77 -5.21 -0.56 8.58
CA ASN A 77 -5.84 0.69 8.15
C ASN A 77 -4.83 1.80 7.84
N THR A 78 -3.54 1.51 7.94
CA THR A 78 -2.47 2.46 7.61
C THR A 78 -1.22 1.71 7.20
N ALA A 79 -0.74 2.03 5.99
CA ALA A 79 0.55 1.62 5.47
C ALA A 79 1.72 2.53 5.96
N GLY A 80 1.42 3.50 6.83
CA GLY A 80 2.34 4.57 7.22
C GLY A 80 2.42 5.69 6.19
N THR A 81 3.50 6.46 6.24
CA THR A 81 3.78 7.63 5.37
C THR A 81 5.18 7.60 4.77
N PHE A 82 5.82 6.43 4.82
CA PHE A 82 7.14 6.18 4.23
C PHE A 82 7.01 5.43 2.90
N VAL A 83 8.13 4.96 2.36
CA VAL A 83 8.25 4.40 1.00
C VAL A 83 7.24 3.26 0.70
N CYS A 84 6.83 2.46 1.68
CA CYS A 84 5.81 1.41 1.47
C CYS A 84 4.44 2.00 1.11
N SER A 85 4.01 3.04 1.83
CA SER A 85 2.75 3.74 1.56
C SER A 85 2.83 4.51 0.24
N HIS A 86 3.98 5.15 -0.02
CA HIS A 86 4.28 5.82 -1.29
C HIS A 86 4.06 4.89 -2.49
N LEU A 87 4.67 3.69 -2.45
CA LEU A 87 4.57 2.70 -3.52
C LEU A 87 3.13 2.21 -3.72
N MET A 88 2.43 1.87 -2.63
CA MET A 88 1.03 1.41 -2.69
C MET A 88 0.12 2.49 -3.29
N TYR A 89 0.30 3.76 -2.88
CA TYR A 89 -0.45 4.88 -3.42
C TYR A 89 -0.19 5.07 -4.93
N GLN A 90 1.07 5.05 -5.36
CA GLN A 90 1.41 5.18 -6.77
C GLN A 90 0.83 4.05 -7.63
N ALA A 91 0.87 2.80 -7.13
CA ALA A 91 0.27 1.66 -7.83
C ALA A 91 -1.24 1.85 -8.03
N LEU A 92 -1.97 2.25 -6.99
CA LEU A 92 -3.41 2.49 -7.05
C LEU A 92 -3.76 3.68 -7.95
N TYR A 93 -3.01 4.78 -7.86
CA TYR A 93 -3.16 5.93 -8.74
C TYR A 93 -2.98 5.54 -10.22
N LEU A 94 -1.94 4.77 -10.54
CA LEU A 94 -1.68 4.34 -11.92
C LEU A 94 -2.77 3.40 -12.45
N VAL A 95 -3.27 2.49 -11.61
CA VAL A 95 -4.40 1.62 -11.94
C VAL A 95 -5.64 2.45 -12.26
N GLU A 96 -6.01 3.42 -11.42
CA GLU A 96 -7.14 4.32 -11.68
C GLU A 96 -6.98 5.06 -13.02
N LYS A 97 -5.80 5.65 -13.27
CA LYS A 97 -5.60 6.53 -14.44
C LYS A 97 -5.42 5.78 -15.75
N LYS A 98 -4.87 4.56 -15.73
CA LYS A 98 -4.38 3.90 -16.96
C LYS A 98 -4.89 2.49 -17.17
N SER A 99 -5.26 1.78 -16.10
CA SER A 99 -5.51 0.35 -16.17
C SER A 99 -6.63 -0.09 -15.21
N PRO A 100 -7.87 0.40 -15.37
CA PRO A 100 -8.94 0.22 -14.37
C PRO A 100 -9.37 -1.24 -14.15
N TYR A 101 -8.98 -2.17 -15.03
CA TYR A 101 -9.23 -3.59 -14.89
C TYR A 101 -8.26 -4.31 -13.94
N VAL A 102 -7.10 -3.69 -13.67
CA VAL A 102 -6.06 -4.25 -12.80
C VAL A 102 -6.44 -4.05 -11.34
N LYS A 103 -6.18 -5.04 -10.50
CA LYS A 103 -6.34 -4.90 -9.04
C LYS A 103 -4.97 -4.70 -8.38
N ALA A 104 -4.90 -3.77 -7.43
CA ALA A 104 -3.67 -3.40 -6.76
C ALA A 104 -3.87 -3.19 -5.26
N GLY A 105 -2.79 -3.40 -4.52
CA GLY A 105 -2.70 -3.14 -3.08
C GLY A 105 -1.38 -3.57 -2.51
#